data_AF-R4WG28-F1
#
_entry.id   AF-R4WG28-F1
#
_cell.length_a   1.000
_cell.length_b   1.000
_cell.length_c   1.000
_cell.angle_alpha   90.00
_cell.angle_beta   90.00
_cell.angle_gamma   90.00
#
_symmetry.space_group_name_H-M   'P 1'
#
loop_
_entity.id
_entity.type
_entity.pdbx_description
1 polymer ?
#
loop_
_entity_poly.entity_id
_entity_poly.type
_entity_poly.pdbx_seq_one_letter_code
_entity_poly.pdbx_strand_id
1 'polypeptide(L)' 'MQPILEVNPEHPLVKALSADNANFADWRHLLFDQAMLAEGGALEDPASFVKRTNALPGCTGGAFFC' A
#
# COMPACT_ATOMS: atom_id res chain seq x y z
N MET A 1 4.73 13.97 -17.89
CA MET A 1 4.31 12.56 -17.79
C MET A 1 3.85 12.35 -16.36
N GLN A 2 2.56 12.08 -16.11
CA GLN A 2 2.09 11.74 -14.77
C GLN A 2 2.24 10.22 -14.59
N PRO A 3 2.85 9.73 -13.51
CA PRO A 3 2.95 8.30 -13.26
C PRO A 3 1.55 7.71 -13.11
N ILE A 4 1.30 6.57 -13.77
CA ILE A 4 0.07 5.79 -13.62
C ILE A 4 0.35 4.64 -12.66
N LEU A 5 -0.53 4.42 -11.69
CA LEU A 5 -0.44 3.29 -10.78
C LEU A 5 -1.25 2.14 -11.37
N GLU A 6 -0.56 1.11 -11.89
CA GLU A 6 -1.22 -0.10 -12.37
C GLU A 6 -1.56 -1.01 -11.19
N VAL A 7 -2.86 -1.18 -10.92
CA VAL A 7 -3.37 -2.03 -9.84
C VAL A 7 -3.96 -3.32 -10.39
N ASN A 8 -3.66 -4.46 -9.76
CA ASN A 8 -4.31 -5.72 -10.07
C ASN A 8 -5.65 -5.82 -9.31
N PRO A 9 -6.82 -5.80 -9.99
CA PRO A 9 -8.13 -5.84 -9.33
C PRO A 9 -8.38 -7.15 -8.57
N GLU A 10 -7.61 -8.21 -8.85
CA GLU A 10 -7.74 -9.48 -8.13
C GLU A 10 -7.03 -9.49 -6.79
N HIS A 11 -6.11 -8.54 -6.54
CA HIS A 11 -5.30 -8.50 -5.33
C HIS A 11 -6.19 -8.25 -4.09
N PRO A 12 -6.00 -9.01 -2.98
CA PRO A 12 -6.76 -8.83 -1.75
C PRO A 12 -6.75 -7.39 -1.23
N LEU A 13 -5.60 -6.70 -1.33
CA LEU A 13 -5.51 -5.28 -0.94
C LEU A 13 -6.36 -4.35 -1.81
N VAL A 14 -6.42 -4.61 -3.12
CA VAL A 14 -7.23 -3.80 -4.05
C VAL A 14 -8.72 -4.05 -3.84
N LYS A 15 -9.11 -5.29 -3.52
CA LYS A 15 -10.49 -5.61 -3.12
C LYS A 15 -10.87 -4.97 -1.77
N ALA A 16 -9.90 -4.79 -0.88
CA ALA A 16 -10.11 -4.12 0.39
C ALA A 16 -10.09 -2.57 0.29
N LEU A 17 -9.53 -2.00 -0.80
CA LEU A 17 -9.76 -0.60 -1.20
C LEU A 17 -11.22 -0.44 -1.65
N SER A 18 -12.11 -0.19 -0.70
CA SER A 18 -13.43 0.36 -0.96
C SER A 18 -13.48 1.82 -0.55
N ALA A 19 -14.14 2.67 -1.33
CA ALA A 19 -14.28 4.10 -1.04
C ALA A 19 -15.04 4.38 0.28
N ASP A 20 -15.83 3.41 0.74
CA ASP A 20 -16.56 3.43 2.02
C ASP A 20 -15.67 3.14 3.24
N ASN A 21 -14.41 2.75 3.01
CA ASN A 21 -13.49 2.37 4.06
C ASN A 21 -12.86 3.63 4.68
N ALA A 22 -13.05 3.84 5.98
CA ALA A 22 -12.57 5.03 6.70
C ALA A 22 -11.05 5.25 6.57
N ASN A 23 -10.30 4.20 6.25
CA ASN A 23 -8.86 4.22 6.05
C ASN A 23 -8.42 4.33 4.58
N PHE A 24 -9.32 4.56 3.61
CA PHE A 24 -8.99 4.57 2.17
C PHE A 24 -7.73 5.40 1.82
N ALA A 25 -7.51 6.52 2.53
CA ALA A 25 -6.31 7.34 2.38
C ALA A 25 -5.01 6.61 2.78
N ASP A 26 -5.01 5.84 3.85
CA ASP A 26 -3.85 5.01 4.26
C ASP A 26 -3.61 3.89 3.26
N TRP A 27 -4.68 3.26 2.76
CA TRP A 27 -4.61 2.17 1.79
C TRP A 27 -4.02 2.61 0.44
N ARG A 28 -4.43 3.77 -0.09
CA ARG A 28 -3.82 4.32 -1.32
C ARG A 28 -2.34 4.65 -1.13
N HIS A 29 -1.94 5.12 0.05
CA HIS A 29 -0.55 5.44 0.36
C HIS A 29 0.29 4.17 0.47
N LEU A 30 -0.24 3.13 1.11
CA LEU A 30 0.45 1.84 1.20
C LEU A 30 0.66 1.20 -0.18
N LEU A 31 -0.36 1.17 -1.04
CA LEU A 31 -0.24 0.64 -2.40
C LEU A 31 0.81 1.41 -3.22
N PHE A 32 0.84 2.73 -3.07
CA PHE A 32 1.83 3.57 -3.74
C PHE A 32 3.24 3.27 -3.23
N ASP A 33 3.43 3.18 -1.92
CA ASP A 33 4.71 2.84 -1.29
C ASP A 33 5.20 1.45 -1.73
N GLN A 34 4.29 0.47 -1.83
CA GLN A 34 4.58 -0.88 -2.33
C GLN A 34 4.99 -0.87 -3.81
N ALA A 35 4.28 -0.13 -4.67
CA ALA A 35 4.64 0.01 -6.08
C ALA A 35 6.00 0.67 -6.26
N MET A 36 6.27 1.74 -5.50
CA MET A 36 7.55 2.45 -5.53
C MET A 36 8.70 1.53 -5.12
N LEU A 37 8.53 0.70 -4.07
CA LEU A 37 9.51 -0.31 -3.68
C LEU A 37 9.68 -1.41 -4.74
N ALA A 38 8.60 -1.87 -5.35
CA ALA A 38 8.63 -2.93 -6.38
C ALA A 38 9.37 -2.48 -7.65
N GLU A 39 9.30 -1.20 -7.99
CA GLU A 39 10.09 -0.59 -9.08
C GLU A 39 11.55 -0.29 -8.70
N GLY A 40 11.97 -0.64 -7.47
CA GLY A 40 13.33 -0.38 -6.96
C GLY A 40 13.55 1.06 -6.48
N GLY A 41 12.47 1.82 -6.30
CA GLY A 41 12.48 3.14 -5.70
C GLY A 41 12.72 3.09 -4.19
N ALA A 42 13.04 4.25 -3.62
CA ALA A 42 13.21 4.41 -2.18
C ALA A 42 11.96 5.06 -1.59
N LEU A 43 11.57 4.64 -0.39
CA LEU A 43 10.54 5.32 0.37
C LEU A 43 11.05 6.66 0.88
N GLU A 44 10.24 7.69 0.71
CA GLU A 44 10.47 9.02 1.27
C GLU A 44 10.38 9.01 2.82
N ASP A 45 9.45 8.22 3.39
CA ASP A 45 9.35 8.02 4.84
C ASP A 45 9.10 6.53 5.20
N PRO A 46 10.18 5.73 5.38
CA PRO A 46 10.05 4.30 5.68
C PRO A 46 9.41 4.02 7.05
N ALA A 47 9.50 4.96 8.01
CA ALA A 47 8.88 4.81 9.31
C ALA A 47 7.34 4.86 9.23
N SER A 48 6.80 5.78 8.45
CA SER A 48 5.35 5.90 8.22
C SER A 48 4.82 4.73 7.40
N PHE A 49 5.59 4.22 6.45
CA PHE A 49 5.25 2.99 5.74
C PHE A 49 5.11 1.78 6.69
N VAL A 50 6.08 1.57 7.58
CA VAL A 50 6.03 0.48 8.58
C VAL A 50 4.85 0.68 9.53
N LYS A 51 4.57 1.91 9.97
CA LYS A 51 3.39 2.22 10.79
C LYS A 51 2.08 1.89 10.08
N ARG A 52 1.93 2.29 8.80
CA ARG A 52 0.74 2.00 7.99
C ARG A 52 0.57 0.49 7.75
N THR A 53 1.66 -0.22 7.48
CA THR A 53 1.65 -1.67 7.30
C THR A 53 1.19 -2.38 8.58
N ASN A 54 1.72 -1.97 9.74
CA ASN A 54 1.37 -2.56 11.03
C ASN A 54 -0.02 -2.18 11.54
N ALA A 55 -0.61 -1.10 11.01
CA ALA A 55 -1.97 -0.68 11.35
C ALA A 55 -3.04 -1.57 10.69
N LEU A 56 -2.65 -2.42 9.72
CA LEU A 56 -3.57 -3.34 9.06
C LEU A 56 -3.68 -4.67 9.82
N PRO A 57 -4.89 -5.08 10.25
CA PRO A 57 -5.09 -6.39 10.87
C PRO A 57 -4.83 -7.49 9.84
N GLY A 58 -3.69 -8.17 9.95
CA GLY A 58 -3.28 -9.27 9.07
C GLY A 58 -1.89 -9.14 8.46
N CYS A 59 -1.29 -7.94 8.46
CA CYS A 59 0.01 -7.67 7.83
C CYS A 59 1.13 -7.41 8.86
N THR A 60 1.22 -8.20 9.93
CA THR A 60 2.17 -8.02 11.04
C THR A 60 3.62 -8.41 10.70
N GLY A 61 3.98 -8.54 9.43
CA GLY A 61 5.28 -9.09 9.00
C GLY A 61 5.68 -8.71 7.58
N GLY A 62 5.96 -7.43 7.36
CA GLY A 62 6.59 -6.96 6.12
C GLY A 62 5.63 -6.84 4.93
N ALA A 63 5.77 -5.74 4.21
CA ALA A 63 4.85 -5.29 3.17
C ALA A 63 4.93 -6.05 1.84
N PHE A 64 5.55 -7.24 1.81
CA PHE A 64 5.69 -8.05 0.60
C PHE A 64 4.89 -9.36 0.63
N PHE A 65 4.27 -9.68 1.78
CA PHE A 65 3.52 -10.93 1.99
C PHE A 65 2.09 -10.72 2.49
N CYS A 66 1.61 -9.49 2.39
CA CYS A 66 0.21 -9.08 2.40
C CYS A 66 -0.05 -8.39 1.06
#